data_AF-A0A957HK44-F1
#
_entry.id   AF-A0A957HK44-F1
#
_cell.length_a   1.000
_cell.length_b   1.000
_cell.length_c   1.000
_cell.angle_alpha   90.00
_cell.angle_beta   90.00
_cell.angle_gamma   90.00
#
_symmetry.space_group_name_H-M   'P 1'
#
loop_
_entity.id
_entity.type
_entity.pdbx_description
1 polymer ?
#
loop_
_entity_poly.entity_id
_entity_poly.type
_entity_poly.pdbx_seq_one_letter_code
_entity_poly.pdbx_strand_id
1 'polypeptide(L)'
;DCPHCGVHFEREDGYFMMAVFVGYVMSFVIGVTVVIVLYLTIRPSIWGYLIGASVALVLASPLIFHYARVVWLFIDQLLDPRREGEGQVKK
;
A
#
# COMPACT_ATOMS: atom_id res chain seq x y z
N ASP A 1 11.04 -13.41 4.61
CA ASP A 1 12.43 -13.07 4.96
C ASP A 1 13.22 -12.60 3.76
N CYS A 2 14.22 -11.75 3.97
CA CYS A 2 15.12 -11.33 2.91
C CYS A 2 16.17 -12.43 2.65
N PRO A 3 16.30 -12.96 1.42
CA PRO A 3 17.29 -14.00 1.11
C PRO A 3 18.74 -13.52 1.12
N HIS A 4 18.97 -12.20 1.00
CA HIS A 4 20.32 -11.62 0.96
C HIS A 4 20.88 -11.32 2.36
N CYS A 5 20.07 -10.72 3.24
CA CYS A 5 20.52 -10.29 4.56
C CYS A 5 19.90 -11.07 5.73
N GLY A 6 18.99 -12.02 5.48
CA GLY A 6 18.36 -12.84 6.50
C GLY A 6 17.41 -12.09 7.44
N VAL A 7 17.04 -10.85 7.10
CA VAL A 7 16.14 -10.02 7.92
C VAL A 7 14.72 -10.53 7.83
N HIS A 8 14.09 -10.70 8.98
CA HIS A 8 12.66 -10.91 9.11
C HIS A 8 11.91 -9.58 8.96
N PHE A 9 10.98 -9.51 8.01
CA PHE A 9 10.27 -8.26 7.69
C PHE A 9 9.24 -7.89 8.75
N GLU A 10 8.60 -8.88 9.38
CA GLU A 10 7.69 -8.65 10.49
C GLU A 10 8.52 -8.46 11.76
N ARG A 11 8.40 -7.31 12.42
CA ARG A 11 9.08 -7.06 13.70
C ARG A 11 8.35 -7.71 14.87
N GLU A 12 7.02 -7.64 14.81
CA GLU A 12 6.07 -8.07 15.83
C GLU A 12 4.87 -8.70 15.13
N ASP A 13 4.12 -9.54 15.86
CA ASP A 13 2.88 -10.09 15.37
C ASP A 13 1.89 -8.98 14.98
N GLY A 14 1.39 -9.01 13.74
CA GLY A 14 0.48 -7.99 13.25
C GLY A 14 1.14 -6.68 12.82
N TYR A 15 2.47 -6.63 12.65
CA TYR A 15 3.21 -5.46 12.16
C TYR A 15 2.60 -4.81 10.91
N PHE A 16 2.09 -5.61 9.96
CA PHE A 16 1.48 -5.10 8.72
C PHE A 16 0.06 -4.54 8.88
N MET A 17 -0.53 -4.57 10.08
CA MET A 17 -1.83 -3.90 10.31
C MET A 17 -1.74 -2.41 10.00
N MET A 18 -0.60 -1.78 10.31
CA MET A 18 -0.40 -0.36 10.03
C MET A 18 -0.23 -0.06 8.53
N ALA A 19 0.22 -1.04 7.74
CA ALA A 19 0.30 -0.90 6.28
C ALA A 19 -1.09 -0.73 5.63
N VAL A 20 -2.18 -1.14 6.29
CA VAL A 20 -3.55 -0.92 5.79
C VAL A 20 -3.87 0.56 5.66
N PHE A 21 -3.41 1.40 6.59
CA PHE A 21 -3.59 2.86 6.52
C PHE A 21 -2.89 3.46 5.31
N VAL A 22 -1.68 2.98 4.99
CA VAL A 22 -0.96 3.38 3.77
C VAL A 22 -1.76 2.98 2.52
N GLY A 23 -2.32 1.77 2.52
CA GLY A 23 -3.20 1.29 1.45
C GLY A 23 -4.46 2.15 1.26
N TYR A 24 -5.05 2.68 2.33
CA TYR A 24 -6.18 3.60 2.25
C TYR A 24 -5.81 4.93 1.60
N VAL A 25 -4.65 5.51 1.95
CA VAL A 25 -4.16 6.74 1.30
C VAL A 25 -3.92 6.49 -0.20
N MET A 26 -3.29 5.38 -0.55
CA MET A 26 -3.08 5.00 -1.96
C MET A 26 -4.41 4.83 -2.70
N SER A 27 -5.37 4.14 -2.11
CA SER A 27 -6.71 3.93 -2.69
C SER A 27 -7.43 5.25 -2.88
N PHE A 28 -7.34 6.17 -1.92
CA PHE A 28 -7.92 7.49 -2.03
C PHE A 28 -7.32 8.29 -3.19
N VAL A 29 -5.99 8.31 -3.32
CA VAL A 29 -5.29 9.00 -4.41
C VAL A 29 -5.73 8.45 -5.77
N ILE A 30 -5.79 7.12 -5.91
CA ILE A 30 -6.22 6.47 -7.16
C ILE A 30 -7.68 6.78 -7.46
N GLY A 31 -8.56 6.62 -6.48
CA GLY A 31 -10.00 6.85 -6.63
C GLY A 31 -10.32 8.29 -7.04
N VAL A 32 -9.72 9.27 -6.36
CA VAL A 32 -9.88 10.70 -6.69
C VAL A 32 -9.37 10.98 -8.09
N THR A 33 -8.19 10.45 -8.46
CA THR A 33 -7.63 10.63 -9.81
C THR A 33 -8.58 10.10 -10.88
N VAL A 34 -9.14 8.90 -10.69
CA VAL A 34 -10.10 8.30 -11.62
C VAL A 34 -11.36 9.16 -11.75
N VAL A 35 -11.92 9.63 -10.63
CA VAL A 35 -13.11 10.51 -10.65
C VAL A 35 -12.81 11.81 -11.40
N ILE A 36 -11.66 12.44 -11.15
CA ILE A 36 -11.24 13.67 -11.85
C ILE A 36 -11.11 13.40 -13.35
N VAL A 37 -10.44 12.31 -13.76
CA VAL A 37 -10.29 11.96 -15.17
C VAL A 37 -11.65 11.75 -15.83
N LEU A 38 -12.56 10.99 -15.20
CA LEU A 38 -13.91 10.77 -15.70
C LEU A 38 -14.71 12.08 -15.82
N TYR A 39 -14.55 13.00 -14.86
CA TYR A 39 -15.21 14.29 -14.86
C TYR A 39 -14.71 15.22 -15.99
N LEU A 40 -13.42 15.18 -16.29
CA LEU A 40 -12.85 16.02 -17.35
C LEU A 40 -13.11 15.46 -18.75
N THR A 41 -13.28 14.14 -18.91
CA THR A 41 -13.35 13.48 -20.21
C THR A 41 -14.77 13.09 -20.64
N ILE A 42 -15.46 12.28 -19.84
CA ILE A 42 -16.71 11.60 -20.23
C ILE A 42 -17.93 12.26 -19.59
N ARG A 43 -17.79 12.76 -18.35
CA ARG A 43 -18.89 13.28 -17.51
C ARG A 43 -20.09 12.32 -17.40
N PRO A 44 -19.87 11.08 -16.92
CA PRO A 44 -20.94 10.10 -16.79
C PRO A 44 -21.95 10.49 -15.69
N SER A 45 -23.03 9.69 -15.57
CA SER A 45 -23.92 9.77 -14.41
C SER A 45 -23.20 9.36 -13.11
N ILE A 46 -23.83 9.62 -11.95
CA ILE A 46 -23.28 9.25 -10.64
C ILE A 46 -22.86 7.76 -10.57
N TRP A 47 -23.65 6.88 -11.17
CA TRP A 47 -23.37 5.44 -11.24
C TRP A 47 -22.11 5.12 -12.05
N GLY A 48 -21.83 5.89 -13.10
CA GLY A 48 -20.62 5.71 -13.91
C GLY A 48 -19.35 6.07 -13.14
N TYR A 49 -19.38 7.11 -12.30
CA TYR A 49 -18.26 7.42 -11.40
C TYR A 49 -18.03 6.31 -10.38
N LEU A 50 -19.11 5.80 -9.75
CA LEU A 50 -19.02 4.72 -8.77
C LEU A 50 -18.46 3.44 -9.38
N ILE A 51 -18.97 3.03 -10.54
CA ILE A 51 -18.49 1.82 -11.24
C ILE A 51 -17.05 2.03 -11.69
N GLY A 52 -16.73 3.16 -12.32
CA GLY A 52 -15.38 3.45 -12.81
C GLY A 52 -14.32 3.44 -11.71
N ALA A 53 -14.59 4.13 -10.60
CA ALA A 53 -13.71 4.14 -9.43
C ALA A 53 -13.59 2.74 -8.80
N SER A 54 -14.70 2.01 -8.65
CA SER A 54 -14.69 0.66 -8.08
C SER A 54 -13.86 -0.32 -8.93
N VAL A 55 -14.07 -0.32 -10.25
CA VAL A 55 -13.31 -1.16 -11.18
C VAL A 55 -11.82 -0.82 -11.12
N ALA A 56 -11.47 0.46 -11.15
CA ALA A 56 -10.07 0.88 -11.06
C ALA A 56 -9.41 0.43 -9.75
N LEU A 57 -10.11 0.56 -8.60
CA LEU A 57 -9.60 0.11 -7.31
C LEU A 57 -9.47 -1.41 -7.20
N VAL A 58 -10.42 -2.16 -7.75
CA VAL A 58 -10.34 -3.63 -7.79
C VAL A 58 -9.13 -4.07 -8.62
N LEU A 59 -8.90 -3.46 -9.78
CA LEU A 59 -7.75 -3.74 -10.63
C LEU A 59 -6.43 -3.32 -9.96
N ALA A 60 -6.43 -2.21 -9.23
CA ALA A 60 -5.26 -1.73 -8.51
C ALA A 60 -5.02 -2.45 -7.17
N SER A 61 -5.99 -3.20 -6.65
CA SER A 61 -5.92 -3.84 -5.34
C SER A 61 -4.66 -4.71 -5.08
N PRO A 62 -4.18 -5.58 -5.99
CA PRO A 62 -2.96 -6.34 -5.74
C PRO A 62 -1.72 -5.44 -5.63
N LEU A 63 -1.67 -4.37 -6.42
CA LEU A 63 -0.57 -3.40 -6.38
C LEU A 63 -0.62 -2.60 -5.08
N ILE A 64 -1.79 -2.09 -4.70
CA ILE A 64 -1.98 -1.33 -3.46
C ILE A 64 -1.54 -2.19 -2.27
N PHE A 65 -1.98 -3.45 -2.19
CA PHE A 65 -1.62 -4.34 -1.09
C PHE A 65 -0.12 -4.59 -1.01
N HIS A 66 0.54 -4.82 -2.14
CA HIS A 66 1.98 -5.05 -2.18
C HIS A 66 2.76 -3.79 -1.80
N TYR A 67 2.47 -2.66 -2.44
CA TYR A 67 3.20 -1.41 -2.22
C TYR A 67 2.92 -0.78 -0.87
N ALA A 68 1.73 -0.94 -0.30
CA ALA A 68 1.43 -0.44 1.04
C ALA A 68 2.36 -1.05 2.10
N ARG A 69 2.66 -2.36 2.00
CA ARG A 69 3.60 -3.04 2.90
C ARG A 69 5.04 -2.58 2.70
N VAL A 70 5.45 -2.38 1.44
CA VAL A 70 6.78 -1.87 1.10
C VAL A 70 6.97 -0.45 1.65
N VAL A 71 6.02 0.44 1.40
CA VAL A 71 6.08 1.82 1.89
C VAL A 71 6.06 1.86 3.42
N TRP A 72 5.24 1.03 4.07
CA TRP A 72 5.24 0.92 5.52
C TRP A 72 6.61 0.49 6.06
N LEU A 73 7.26 -0.52 5.46
CA LEU A 73 8.61 -0.94 5.84
C LEU A 73 9.61 0.22 5.76
N PHE A 74 9.55 1.04 4.70
CA PHE A 74 10.42 2.22 4.57
C PHE A 74 10.13 3.28 5.63
N ILE A 75 8.85 3.58 5.87
CA ILE A 75 8.43 4.55 6.90
C ILE A 75 8.91 4.11 8.29
N ASP A 76 8.74 2.83 8.61
CA ASP A 76 9.17 2.26 9.88
C ASP A 76 10.69 2.28 10.05
N GLN A 77 11.47 1.98 9.00
CA GLN A 77 12.94 2.12 9.04
C GLN A 77 13.41 3.57 9.16
N LEU A 78 12.63 4.55 8.67
CA LEU A 78 12.95 5.97 8.84
C LEU A 78 12.66 6.46 10.26
N LEU A 79 11.59 5.98 10.87
CA LEU A 79 11.19 6.33 12.25
C LEU A 79 12.08 5.64 13.29
N ASP A 80 12.35 4.35 13.08
CA ASP A 80 13.16 3.52 13.95
C ASP A 80 14.07 2.61 13.12
N PRO A 81 15.27 3.09 12.73
CA PRO A 81 16.19 2.34 11.90
C PRO A 81 16.73 1.13 12.67
N ARG A 82 16.65 -0.04 12.03
CA ARG A 82 17.16 -1.30 12.56
C ARG A 82 18.69 -1.24 12.66
N ARG A 83 19.26 -1.59 13.80
CA ARG A 83 20.73 -1.64 13.97
C ARG A 83 21.29 -2.91 13.34
N GLU A 84 22.59 -2.89 13.02
CA GLU A 84 23.29 -4.05 12.46
C GLU A 84 23.13 -5.28 13.37
N GLY A 85 22.62 -6.38 12.81
CA GLY A 85 22.39 -7.64 13.53
C GLY A 85 21.01 -7.78 14.20
N GLU A 86 20.21 -6.71 14.32
CA GLU A 86 18.85 -6.80 14.86
C GLU A 86 17.90 -7.43 13.82
N GLY A 87 17.01 -8.33 14.25
CA GLY A 87 15.99 -8.94 13.37
C GLY A 87 16.49 -9.94 12.33
N GLN A 88 17.75 -10.39 12.41
CA GLN A 88 18.21 -11.54 11.64
C GLN A 88 17.60 -12.83 12.20
N VAL A 89 17.05 -13.65 11.32
CA VAL A 89 16.56 -14.98 11.68
C VAL A 89 17.77 -15.81 12.12
N LYS A 90 17.82 -16.21 13.40
CA LYS A 90 18.82 -17.17 13.90
C LYS A 90 18.63 -18.48 13.13
N LYS A 91 19.59 -18.82 12.28
CA LYS A 91 19.68 -20.13 11.62
C LYS A 91 19.88 -21.24 12.65
#